data_AF-A0A8T7HXM8-F1
#
_entry.id   AF-A0A8T7HXM8-F1
#
_cell.length_a   1.000
_cell.length_b   1.000
_cell.length_c   1.000
_cell.angle_alpha   90.00
_cell.angle_beta   90.00
_cell.angle_gamma   90.00
#
_symmetry.space_group_name_H-M   'P 1'
#
loop_
_entity.id
_entity.type
_entity.pdbx_description
1 polymer ?
#
loop_
_entity_poly.entity_id
_entity_poly.type
_entity_poly.pdbx_seq_one_letter_code
_entity_poly.pdbx_strand_id
1 'polypeptide(L)' 'MKPQQRSPITVFINGQPYPTQSHRLSEVLAQHAQGCFAVAVNQQFIAQEDYVNVTLADRDHIEIVIPMQGG' A
#
# COMPACT_ATOMS: atom_id res chain seq x y z
N MET A 1 5.71 24.94 -0.12
CA MET A 1 4.76 24.28 0.82
C MET A 1 5.56 23.32 1.68
N LYS A 2 5.55 23.48 3.01
CA LYS A 2 6.17 22.47 3.89
C LYS A 2 5.26 21.22 3.87
N PRO A 3 5.78 20.01 3.64
CA PRO A 3 4.97 18.81 3.83
C PRO A 3 4.53 18.81 5.30
N GLN A 4 3.22 18.79 5.55
CA GLN A 4 2.69 18.58 6.89
C GLN A 4 3.12 17.18 7.30
N GLN A 5 4.07 17.11 8.23
CA GLN A 5 4.63 15.86 8.71
C GLN A 5 3.55 15.17 9.54
N ARG A 6 2.89 14.20 8.92
CA ARG A 6 1.87 13.38 9.59
C ARG A 6 2.56 12.41 10.56
N SER A 7 1.84 12.04 11.61
CA SER A 7 2.32 11.06 12.60
C SER A 7 2.52 9.71 11.94
N PRO A 8 3.53 8.91 12.36
CA PRO A 8 3.73 7.57 11.85
C PRO A 8 2.49 6.70 12.06
N ILE A 9 2.26 5.78 11.13
CA ILE A 9 1.15 4.82 11.14
C ILE A 9 1.68 3.39 11.03
N THR A 10 0.89 2.42 11.46
CA THR A 10 1.16 1.00 11.23
C THR A 10 0.09 0.46 10.30
N VAL A 11 0.50 0.01 9.11
CA VAL A 11 -0.39 -0.72 8.18
C VAL A 11 -0.10 -2.22 8.25
N PHE A 12 -0.98 -3.05 7.72
CA PHE A 12 -0.81 -4.51 7.69
C PHE A 12 -0.63 -4.97 6.24
N ILE A 13 0.58 -5.36 5.85
CA ILE A 13 0.87 -5.84 4.50
C ILE A 13 0.81 -7.37 4.50
N ASN A 14 -0.13 -7.96 3.76
CA ASN A 14 -0.38 -9.40 3.75
C ASN A 14 -0.49 -9.98 5.17
N GLY A 15 -1.14 -9.24 6.07
CA GLY A 15 -1.34 -9.60 7.48
C GLY A 15 -0.14 -9.31 8.41
N GLN A 16 1.00 -8.86 7.88
CA GLN A 16 2.18 -8.52 8.69
C GLN A 16 2.20 -7.01 9.03
N PRO A 17 2.35 -6.62 10.30
CA PRO A 17 2.40 -5.22 10.69
C PRO A 17 3.65 -4.54 10.13
N TYR A 18 3.45 -3.35 9.56
CA TYR A 18 4.48 -2.54 8.94
C TYR A 18 4.35 -1.08 9.39
N PRO A 19 5.20 -0.62 10.32
CA PRO A 19 5.26 0.79 10.72
C PRO A 19 5.90 1.64 9.61
N THR A 20 5.26 2.75 9.26
CA THR A 20 5.74 3.66 8.21
C THR A 20 5.46 5.13 8.55
N GLN A 21 6.31 6.01 8.02
CA GLN A 21 6.07 7.46 8.03
C GLN A 21 5.29 7.92 6.79
N SER A 22 5.13 7.05 5.80
CA SER A 22 4.38 7.38 4.58
C SER A 22 2.89 7.11 4.76
N HIS A 23 2.09 8.03 4.24
CA HIS A 23 0.64 7.89 4.17
C HIS A 23 0.18 7.65 2.73
N ARG A 24 1.08 7.31 1.81
CA ARG A 24 0.73 7.08 0.41
C ARG A 24 0.93 5.63 0.06
N LEU A 25 -0.10 5.03 -0.55
CA LEU A 25 -0.03 3.64 -0.99
C LEU A 25 1.15 3.42 -1.94
N SER A 26 1.34 4.29 -2.93
CA SER A 26 2.45 4.20 -3.89
C SER A 26 3.84 4.16 -3.25
N GLU A 27 4.06 4.92 -2.17
CA GLU A 27 5.35 4.97 -1.47
C GLU A 27 5.61 3.71 -0.64
N VAL A 28 4.56 3.16 -0.02
CA VAL A 28 4.63 1.86 0.67
C VAL A 28 4.88 0.74 -0.34
N LEU A 29 4.14 0.70 -1.45
CA LEU A 29 4.28 -0.34 -2.47
C LEU A 29 5.67 -0.38 -3.11
N ALA A 30 6.29 0.79 -3.33
CA ALA A 30 7.63 0.87 -3.92
C ALA A 30 8.71 0.11 -3.12
N GLN A 31 8.49 -0.14 -1.83
CA GLN A 31 9.40 -0.88 -0.96
C GLN A 31 9.06 -2.38 -0.86
N HIS A 32 7.84 -2.78 -1.24
CA HIS A 32 7.30 -4.11 -0.96
C HIS A 32 6.98 -4.95 -2.22
N ALA A 33 6.76 -4.31 -3.37
CA ALA A 33 6.38 -5.00 -4.58
C ALA A 33 7.06 -4.40 -5.81
N GLN A 34 7.50 -5.26 -6.73
CA GLN A 34 8.06 -4.89 -8.01
C GLN A 34 7.44 -5.78 -9.10
N GLY A 35 7.36 -5.27 -10.32
CA GLY A 35 6.78 -6.00 -11.45
C GLY A 35 5.25 -5.96 -11.47
N CYS A 36 4.63 -7.03 -11.97
CA CYS A 36 3.18 -7.14 -12.09
C CYS A 36 2.57 -7.64 -10.78
N PHE A 37 1.65 -6.87 -10.19
CA PHE A 37 0.92 -7.22 -8.98
C PHE A 37 -0.39 -6.45 -8.91
N ALA A 38 -1.36 -7.01 -8.19
CA ALA A 38 -2.62 -6.36 -7.83
C ALA A 38 -2.62 -6.01 -6.34
N VAL A 39 -3.31 -4.94 -5.97
CA VAL A 39 -3.41 -4.48 -4.59
C VAL A 39 -4.87 -4.32 -4.18
N ALA A 40 -5.21 -4.78 -2.99
CA ALA A 40 -6.41 -4.40 -2.29
C ALA A 40 -6.07 -3.65 -0.99
N VAL A 41 -6.81 -2.59 -0.70
CA VAL A 41 -6.75 -1.88 0.58
C VAL A 41 -8.09 -2.09 1.28
N ASN A 42 -8.04 -2.62 2.51
CA ASN A 42 -9.22 -2.96 3.30
C ASN A 42 -10.23 -3.81 2.49
N GLN A 43 -9.74 -4.85 1.81
CA GLN A 43 -10.52 -5.77 0.96
C GLN A 43 -11.13 -5.13 -0.31
N GLN A 44 -10.79 -3.87 -0.62
CA GLN A 44 -11.20 -3.20 -1.85
C GLN A 44 -10.03 -3.15 -2.84
N PHE A 45 -10.22 -3.70 -4.03
CA PHE A 45 -9.22 -3.62 -5.10
C PHE A 45 -9.01 -2.17 -5.55
N ILE A 46 -7.73 -1.80 -5.67
CA ILE A 46 -7.30 -0.50 -6.15
C ILE A 46 -6.72 -0.69 -7.55
N ALA A 47 -7.16 0.13 -8.51
CA ALA A 47 -6.57 0.15 -9.84
C ALA A 47 -5.13 0.69 -9.77
N GLN A 48 -4.23 0.19 -10.62
CA GLN A 48 -2.82 0.58 -10.58
C GLN A 48 -2.61 2.10 -10.74
N GLU A 49 -3.39 2.73 -11.61
CA GLU A 49 -3.38 4.18 -11.83
C GLU A 49 -3.79 5.00 -10.59
N ASP A 50 -4.52 4.39 -9.65
CA ASP A 50 -5.00 5.05 -8.43
C ASP A 50 -4.05 4.89 -7.24
N TYR A 51 -2.98 4.10 -7.32
CA TYR A 51 -2.06 3.89 -6.20
C TYR A 51 -1.46 5.20 -5.66
N VAL A 52 -1.26 6.20 -6.53
CA VAL A 52 -0.74 7.53 -6.15
C VAL A 52 -1.77 8.41 -5.46
N ASN A 53 -3.07 8.09 -5.61
CA ASN A 53 -4.19 8.85 -5.07
C ASN A 53 -4.69 8.28 -3.73
N VAL A 54 -4.38 7.01 -3.43
CA VAL A 54 -4.78 6.38 -2.16
C VAL A 54 -3.91 6.87 -1.00
N THR A 55 -4.59 7.46 -0.02
CA THR A 55 -4.03 7.85 1.26
C THR A 55 -4.29 6.78 2.31
N LEU A 56 -3.25 6.29 2.95
CA LEU A 56 -3.31 5.28 4.01
C LEU A 56 -3.57 5.91 5.39
N ALA A 57 -4.36 5.20 6.18
CA ALA A 57 -4.63 5.46 7.58
C ALA A 57 -3.98 4.39 8.48
N ASP A 58 -3.89 4.70 9.77
CA ASP A 58 -3.42 3.74 10.75
C ASP A 58 -4.30 2.49 10.76
N ARG A 59 -3.65 1.33 10.80
CA ARG A 59 -4.23 -0.01 10.79
C ARG A 59 -4.92 -0.43 9.49
N ASP A 60 -4.70 0.28 8.38
CA ASP A 60 -5.15 -0.18 7.07
C ASP A 60 -4.53 -1.53 6.70
N HIS A 61 -5.32 -2.39 6.07
CA HIS A 61 -4.89 -3.68 5.57
C HIS A 61 -4.59 -3.59 4.08
N ILE A 62 -3.38 -3.94 3.67
CA ILE A 62 -2.91 -3.95 2.30
C ILE A 62 -2.64 -5.39 1.91
N GLU A 63 -3.37 -5.89 0.91
CA GLU A 63 -3.14 -7.20 0.32
C GLU A 63 -2.47 -7.01 -1.04
N ILE A 64 -1.28 -7.58 -1.20
CA ILE A 64 -0.50 -7.55 -2.44
C ILE A 64 -0.54 -8.96 -3.02
N VAL A 65 -1.12 -9.09 -4.20
CA VAL A 65 -1.26 -10.35 -4.93
C VAL A 65 -0.38 -10.29 -6.17
N ILE A 66 0.61 -11.18 -6.24
CA ILE A 66 1.40 -11.37 -7.46
C ILE A 66 0.70 -12.46 -8.27
N PRO A 67 0.27 -12.19 -9.51
CA PRO A 67 -0.28 -13.24 -10.35
C PRO A 67 0.78 -14.33 -10.52
N MET A 68 0.48 -15.53 -10.02
CA MET A 68 1.24 -16.72 -10.38
C MET A 68 1.01 -16.92 -11.87
N GLN A 69 2.05 -16.71 -12.68
CA GLN A 69 2.02 -16.90 -14.13
C GLN A 69 1.44 -18.30 -14.43
N GLY A 70 0.17 -18.35 -14.82
CA GLY A 70 -0.48 -19.54 -15.35
C GLY A 70 -0.38 -19.49 -16.86
N GLY A 71 0.32 -20.47 -17.44
CA GLY A 71 0.16 -20.81 -18.86
C GLY A 71 -1.19 -21.45 -19.12
#